data_AF-A0A1H8W3G3-F1
#
_entry.id   AF-A0A1H8W3G3-F1
#
_cell.length_a   1.000
_cell.length_b   1.000
_cell.length_c   1.000
_cell.angle_alpha   90.00
_cell.angle_beta   90.00
_cell.angle_gamma   90.00
#
_symmetry.space_group_name_H-M   'P 1'
#
loop_
_entity.id
_entity.type
_entity.pdbx_description
1 polymer ?
#
loop_
_entity_poly.entity_id
_entity_poly.type
_entity_poly.pdbx_seq_one_letter_code
_entity_poly.pdbx_strand_id
1 'polypeptide(L)'
;MSEYVCLGVHVLKAEFAHFLEFVEEKWGVRDRYVKFEIENAMREWVDRDEALHQAEQELREALRSRGLSSSTESVGTITTRGETRKLGHRVLSELKDEFARIAKQHYDDNLGAVLTRALRAYRKGGRRERILSLIQQLPESGSNTDTDGDAAENEATQTTLADTARLYAESESADSGGSAESQADSIADIAENVDQSVNAFIVEEIAGELEDEFLRPDLREEIRKKAGTDKETIEAYEAAVTSYKGVVPHPSSRKNLFIRKEQREEITTYGDLSRSERVEFIREQLCTDCLVDQKPSSALEYTEVQDLFEYHYHDSPSHTYVYELMREAAEAPGFDFDEDRMPSVVKVEIKKAGSEYLEAARSNPEVDEELVDALVDYDPIDNPAEPDKLSAESPNIDADVTTYSAGSSPPNQPSAADDD
;
A
#
# COMPACT_ATOMS: atom_id res chain seq x y z
N MET A 1 7.86 -16.16 -1.50
CA MET A 1 7.17 -15.61 -2.70
C MET A 1 5.72 -15.96 -2.56
N SER A 2 4.83 -14.97 -2.44
CA SER A 2 3.40 -15.21 -2.30
C SER A 2 2.79 -15.59 -3.65
N GLU A 3 2.22 -16.79 -3.74
CA GLU A 3 1.61 -17.29 -4.97
C GLU A 3 0.16 -16.80 -5.10
N TYR A 4 -0.21 -16.24 -6.26
CA TYR A 4 -1.57 -15.78 -6.54
C TYR A 4 -2.33 -16.82 -7.37
N VAL A 5 -3.48 -17.26 -6.87
CA VAL A 5 -4.32 -18.30 -7.48
C VAL A 5 -5.69 -17.72 -7.82
N CYS A 6 -6.27 -18.13 -8.95
CA CYS A 6 -7.64 -17.76 -9.32
C CYS A 6 -8.63 -18.32 -8.29
N LEU A 7 -9.53 -17.46 -7.79
CA LEU A 7 -10.53 -17.84 -6.81
C LEU A 7 -11.49 -18.88 -7.39
N GLY A 8 -12.07 -18.59 -8.56
CA GLY A 8 -12.86 -19.54 -9.35
C GLY A 8 -14.20 -19.94 -8.73
N VAL A 9 -14.66 -19.20 -7.72
CA VAL A 9 -15.85 -19.52 -6.93
C VAL A 9 -17.08 -18.79 -7.47
N HIS A 10 -18.27 -19.39 -7.31
CA HIS A 10 -19.55 -18.80 -7.70
C HIS A 10 -20.18 -18.04 -6.53
N VAL A 11 -20.48 -16.76 -6.72
CA VAL A 11 -21.16 -15.90 -5.73
C VAL A 11 -22.51 -15.44 -6.25
N LEU A 12 -23.43 -15.04 -5.36
CA LEU A 12 -24.73 -14.51 -5.79
C LEU A 12 -24.54 -13.19 -6.55
N LYS A 13 -25.12 -13.11 -7.75
CA LYS A 13 -24.97 -11.97 -8.65
C LYS A 13 -25.52 -10.66 -8.05
N ALA A 14 -26.64 -10.73 -7.33
CA ALA A 14 -27.24 -9.58 -6.67
C ALA A 14 -26.34 -9.01 -5.56
N GLU A 15 -25.81 -9.87 -4.68
CA GLU A 15 -24.90 -9.44 -3.63
C GLU A 15 -23.59 -8.90 -4.19
N PHE A 16 -23.06 -9.53 -5.24
CA PHE A 16 -21.86 -9.05 -5.90
C PHE A 16 -22.07 -7.69 -6.58
N ALA A 17 -23.27 -7.41 -7.11
CA ALA A 17 -23.60 -6.10 -7.66
C ALA A 17 -23.59 -5.01 -6.57
N HIS A 18 -24.22 -5.26 -5.41
CA HIS A 18 -24.16 -4.35 -4.27
C HIS A 18 -22.76 -4.16 -3.71
N PHE A 19 -21.94 -5.21 -3.76
CA PHE A 19 -20.53 -5.10 -3.40
C PHE A 19 -19.77 -4.17 -4.37
N LEU A 20 -20.03 -4.27 -5.68
CA LEU A 20 -19.41 -3.36 -6.65
C LEU A 20 -19.85 -1.91 -6.47
N GLU A 21 -21.13 -1.67 -6.16
CA GLU A 21 -21.65 -0.34 -5.81
C GLU A 21 -20.91 0.23 -4.58
N PHE A 22 -20.71 -0.59 -3.55
CA PHE A 22 -19.95 -0.20 -2.35
C PHE A 22 -18.48 0.14 -2.66
N VAL A 23 -17.81 -0.64 -3.53
CA VAL A 23 -16.43 -0.35 -3.93
C VAL A 23 -16.34 0.95 -4.74
N GLU A 24 -17.31 1.18 -5.62
CA GLU A 24 -17.41 2.42 -6.41
C GLU A 24 -17.69 3.64 -5.53
N GLU A 25 -18.57 3.52 -4.53
CA GLU A 25 -18.84 4.57 -3.55
C GLU A 25 -17.60 4.90 -2.71
N LYS A 26 -16.85 3.87 -2.26
CA LYS A 26 -15.67 4.04 -1.42
C LYS A 26 -14.47 4.67 -2.14
N TRP A 27 -14.23 4.29 -3.40
CA TRP A 27 -13.01 4.66 -4.13
C TRP A 27 -13.24 5.57 -5.34
N GLY A 28 -14.49 5.86 -5.71
CA GLY A 28 -14.85 6.60 -6.93
C GLY A 28 -14.58 5.84 -8.24
N VAL A 29 -13.98 4.65 -8.20
CA VAL A 29 -13.64 3.84 -9.37
C VAL A 29 -13.97 2.37 -9.12
N ARG A 30 -14.81 1.81 -9.99
CA ARG A 30 -15.38 0.46 -9.81
C ARG A 30 -14.37 -0.67 -9.92
N ASP A 31 -13.57 -0.73 -10.99
CA ASP A 31 -12.89 -1.99 -11.36
C ASP A 31 -11.48 -2.19 -10.76
N ARG A 32 -10.76 -1.11 -10.46
CA ARG A 32 -9.35 -1.20 -9.99
C ARG A 32 -9.24 -1.81 -8.58
N TYR A 33 -10.21 -1.56 -7.71
CA TYR A 33 -10.14 -1.92 -6.29
C TYR A 33 -10.91 -3.19 -5.92
N VAL A 34 -11.70 -3.77 -6.84
CA VAL A 34 -12.53 -4.96 -6.56
C VAL A 34 -11.70 -6.12 -6.02
N LYS A 35 -10.52 -6.37 -6.62
CA LYS A 35 -9.62 -7.45 -6.18
C LYS A 35 -9.18 -7.25 -4.73
N PHE A 36 -8.73 -6.03 -4.42
CA PHE A 36 -8.22 -5.68 -3.10
C PHE A 36 -9.31 -5.80 -2.03
N GLU A 37 -10.51 -5.33 -2.33
CA GLU A 37 -11.64 -5.36 -1.41
C GLU A 37 -12.20 -6.79 -1.21
N ILE A 38 -12.14 -7.65 -2.24
CA ILE A 38 -12.45 -9.08 -2.05
C ILE A 38 -11.45 -9.73 -1.09
N GLU A 39 -10.15 -9.44 -1.25
CA GLU A 39 -9.14 -9.98 -0.33
C GLU A 39 -9.34 -9.46 1.10
N ASN A 40 -9.68 -8.18 1.28
CA ASN A 40 -9.97 -7.63 2.61
C ASN A 40 -11.20 -8.26 3.24
N ALA A 41 -12.28 -8.43 2.48
CA ALA A 41 -13.46 -9.15 2.97
C ALA A 41 -13.13 -10.59 3.38
N MET A 42 -12.23 -11.28 2.65
CA MET A 42 -11.76 -12.61 3.03
C MET A 42 -10.86 -12.59 4.27
N ARG A 43 -9.93 -11.63 4.39
CA ARG A 43 -9.04 -11.48 5.56
C ARG A 43 -9.82 -11.18 6.83
N GLU A 44 -10.77 -10.25 6.74
CA GLU A 44 -11.62 -9.87 7.86
C GLU A 44 -12.52 -11.02 8.32
N TRP A 45 -12.94 -11.88 7.38
CA TRP A 45 -13.70 -13.09 7.70
C TRP A 45 -12.85 -14.22 8.28
N VAL A 46 -11.57 -14.29 7.90
CA VAL A 46 -10.62 -15.31 8.39
C VAL A 46 -10.10 -15.00 9.78
N ASP A 47 -10.37 -13.81 10.30
CA ASP A 47 -10.00 -13.42 11.66
C ASP A 47 -8.47 -13.46 11.89
N ARG A 48 -7.66 -12.98 10.94
CA ARG A 48 -6.20 -12.83 11.16
C ARG A 48 -5.84 -11.81 12.26
N ASP A 49 -6.82 -11.12 12.80
CA ASP A 49 -6.68 -10.26 13.97
C ASP A 49 -7.18 -11.01 15.21
N GLU A 50 -6.22 -11.60 15.94
CA GLU A 50 -6.46 -12.44 17.11
C GLU A 50 -7.17 -11.68 18.24
N ALA A 51 -6.88 -10.38 18.39
CA ALA A 51 -7.44 -9.55 19.47
C ALA A 51 -8.94 -9.30 19.29
N LEU A 52 -9.36 -8.89 18.09
CA LEU A 52 -10.78 -8.64 17.80
C LEU A 52 -11.60 -9.95 17.81
N HIS A 53 -10.98 -11.08 17.51
CA HIS A 53 -11.63 -12.39 17.58
C HIS A 53 -11.91 -12.81 19.01
N GLN A 54 -10.93 -12.65 19.90
CA GLN A 54 -11.11 -12.89 21.32
C GLN A 54 -12.21 -11.98 21.89
N ALA A 55 -12.20 -10.68 21.59
CA ALA A 55 -13.24 -9.75 22.03
C ALA A 55 -14.65 -10.13 21.56
N GLU A 56 -14.80 -10.53 20.28
CA GLU A 56 -16.09 -10.98 19.73
C GLU A 56 -16.56 -12.31 20.37
N GLN A 57 -15.64 -13.23 20.67
CA GLN A 57 -15.95 -14.47 21.39
C GLN A 57 -16.39 -14.21 22.83
N GLU A 58 -15.66 -13.37 23.56
CA GLU A 58 -15.97 -13.01 24.94
C GLU A 58 -17.31 -12.29 25.05
N LEU A 59 -17.61 -11.35 24.14
CA LEU A 59 -18.92 -10.68 24.07
C LEU A 59 -20.05 -11.68 23.80
N ARG A 60 -19.83 -12.66 22.94
CA ARG A 60 -20.82 -13.73 22.68
C ARG A 60 -21.02 -14.63 23.90
N GLU A 61 -19.96 -14.96 24.61
CA GLU A 61 -20.03 -15.77 25.83
C GLU A 61 -20.75 -14.99 26.95
N ALA A 62 -20.49 -13.69 27.07
CA ALA A 62 -21.20 -12.79 27.98
C ALA A 62 -22.69 -12.67 27.64
N LEU A 63 -23.07 -12.59 26.37
CA LEU A 63 -24.47 -12.60 25.96
C LEU A 63 -25.15 -13.95 26.24
N ARG A 64 -24.48 -15.07 25.89
CA ARG A 64 -24.99 -16.44 26.14
C ARG A 64 -25.21 -16.71 27.62
N SER A 65 -24.25 -16.35 28.47
CA SER A 65 -24.35 -16.54 29.93
C SER A 65 -25.50 -15.76 30.56
N ARG A 66 -25.91 -14.63 29.95
CA ARG A 66 -27.05 -13.82 30.37
C ARG A 66 -28.40 -14.33 29.85
N GLY A 67 -28.45 -15.47 29.15
CA GLY A 67 -29.67 -15.99 28.54
C GLY A 67 -30.23 -15.10 27.42
N LEU A 68 -29.53 -14.02 27.09
CA LEU A 68 -29.71 -13.25 25.87
C LEU A 68 -29.11 -14.12 24.79
N SER A 69 -29.94 -15.04 24.29
CA SER A 69 -29.58 -15.84 23.13
C SER A 69 -29.33 -14.85 22.00
N SER A 70 -28.06 -14.49 21.83
CA SER A 70 -27.48 -14.22 20.53
C SER A 70 -27.65 -15.54 19.78
N SER A 71 -28.88 -15.77 19.30
CA SER A 71 -28.97 -16.10 17.90
C SER A 71 -28.10 -15.04 17.28
N THR A 72 -26.89 -15.43 16.85
CA THR A 72 -26.42 -15.01 15.54
C THR A 72 -27.69 -14.74 14.77
N GLU A 73 -27.90 -13.53 14.21
CA GLU A 73 -28.77 -13.39 13.04
C GLU A 73 -28.69 -14.75 12.39
N SER A 74 -29.76 -15.57 12.50
CA SER A 74 -29.68 -16.90 11.92
C SER A 74 -29.48 -16.46 10.49
N VAL A 75 -28.24 -16.59 9.99
CA VAL A 75 -27.82 -15.91 8.78
C VAL A 75 -28.56 -16.70 7.75
N GLY A 76 -29.81 -16.31 7.55
CA GLY A 76 -30.90 -17.27 7.58
C GLY A 76 -30.64 -18.16 6.42
N THR A 77 -30.32 -19.43 6.69
CA THR A 77 -29.70 -20.38 5.75
C THR A 77 -30.09 -19.95 4.37
N ILE A 78 -29.24 -19.13 3.73
CA ILE A 78 -29.64 -18.46 2.49
C ILE A 78 -29.63 -19.60 1.52
N THR A 79 -30.81 -20.19 1.36
CA THR A 79 -31.09 -21.12 0.30
C THR A 79 -30.58 -20.40 -0.92
N THR A 80 -29.59 -21.01 -1.56
CA THR A 80 -28.84 -20.56 -2.73
C THR A 80 -29.75 -20.47 -3.97
N ARG A 81 -30.93 -19.85 -3.81
CA ARG A 81 -31.91 -19.58 -4.84
C ARG A 81 -31.62 -18.20 -5.40
N GLY A 82 -30.67 -18.16 -6.33
CA GLY A 82 -30.36 -16.95 -7.09
C GLY A 82 -29.37 -17.24 -8.21
N GLU A 83 -29.34 -16.35 -9.20
CA GLU A 83 -28.31 -16.38 -10.23
C GLU A 83 -26.94 -16.22 -9.59
N THR A 84 -26.01 -17.12 -9.93
CA THR A 84 -24.62 -17.03 -9.48
C THR A 84 -23.71 -16.58 -10.61
N ARG A 85 -22.63 -15.88 -10.25
CA ARG A 85 -21.57 -15.45 -11.18
C ARG A 85 -20.24 -16.02 -10.69
N LYS A 86 -19.44 -16.56 -11.61
CA LYS A 86 -18.08 -17.03 -11.33
C LYS A 86 -17.14 -15.83 -11.17
N LEU A 87 -16.40 -15.79 -10.07
CA LEU A 87 -15.35 -14.79 -9.82
C LEU A 87 -14.01 -15.26 -10.39
N GLY A 88 -13.48 -14.50 -11.33
CA GLY A 88 -12.19 -14.75 -12.01
C GLY A 88 -10.99 -14.04 -11.37
N HIS A 89 -11.17 -13.38 -10.23
CA HIS A 89 -10.09 -12.63 -9.57
C HIS A 89 -9.02 -13.57 -8.98
N ARG A 90 -7.76 -13.13 -9.07
CA ARG A 90 -6.63 -13.81 -8.42
C ARG A 90 -6.51 -13.31 -6.98
N VAL A 91 -6.34 -14.22 -6.04
CA VAL A 91 -6.09 -13.92 -4.62
C VAL A 91 -4.86 -14.68 -4.14
N LEU A 92 -4.30 -14.30 -2.99
CA LEU A 92 -3.23 -15.05 -2.34
C LEU A 92 -3.67 -16.50 -2.06
N SER A 93 -2.83 -17.47 -2.42
CA SER A 93 -3.11 -18.91 -2.23
C SER A 93 -3.37 -19.25 -0.76
N GLU A 94 -2.50 -18.78 0.13
CA GLU A 94 -2.61 -18.97 1.57
C GLU A 94 -3.94 -18.47 2.12
N LEU A 95 -4.38 -17.28 1.69
CA LEU A 95 -5.66 -16.70 2.12
C LEU A 95 -6.86 -17.52 1.62
N LYS A 96 -6.78 -18.02 0.38
CA LYS A 96 -7.83 -18.88 -0.20
C LYS A 96 -7.94 -20.20 0.57
N ASP A 97 -6.81 -20.84 0.86
CA ASP A 97 -6.76 -22.11 1.58
C ASP A 97 -7.23 -21.96 3.02
N GLU A 98 -6.83 -20.87 3.68
CA GLU A 98 -7.26 -20.55 5.02
C GLU A 98 -8.77 -20.24 5.10
N PHE A 99 -9.26 -19.41 4.19
CA PHE A 99 -10.69 -19.13 4.06
C PHE A 99 -11.50 -20.40 3.79
N ALA A 100 -11.00 -21.29 2.92
CA ALA A 100 -11.64 -22.57 2.63
C ALA A 100 -11.65 -23.52 3.85
N ARG A 101 -10.57 -23.54 4.63
CA ARG A 101 -10.49 -24.32 5.89
C ARG A 101 -11.52 -23.83 6.91
N ILE A 102 -11.61 -22.53 7.14
CA ILE A 102 -12.59 -21.93 8.07
C ILE A 102 -14.02 -22.15 7.58
N ALA A 103 -14.26 -21.93 6.28
CA ALA A 103 -15.55 -22.21 5.66
C ALA A 103 -16.01 -23.64 5.95
N LYS A 104 -15.14 -24.63 5.76
CA LYS A 104 -15.42 -26.05 6.00
C LYS A 104 -15.58 -26.41 7.48
N GLN A 105 -14.92 -25.68 8.38
CA GLN A 105 -14.97 -25.96 9.83
C GLN A 105 -16.24 -25.43 10.48
N HIS A 106 -16.71 -24.25 10.06
CA HIS A 106 -17.82 -23.55 10.72
C HIS A 106 -19.13 -23.59 9.94
N TYR A 107 -19.11 -23.96 8.66
CA TYR A 107 -20.28 -23.95 7.79
C TYR A 107 -20.36 -25.22 6.93
N ASP A 108 -21.55 -25.78 6.78
CA ASP A 108 -21.81 -26.88 5.84
C ASP A 108 -22.02 -26.40 4.39
N ASP A 109 -21.86 -25.09 4.16
CA ASP A 109 -22.15 -24.43 2.89
C ASP A 109 -20.99 -24.50 1.90
N ASN A 110 -21.31 -24.36 0.60
CA ASN A 110 -20.30 -24.18 -0.45
C ASN A 110 -19.49 -22.90 -0.19
N LEU A 111 -18.19 -22.94 -0.47
CA LEU A 111 -17.24 -21.82 -0.36
C LEU A 111 -17.78 -20.51 -0.94
N GLY A 112 -18.55 -20.59 -2.05
CA GLY A 112 -19.17 -19.43 -2.67
C GLY A 112 -20.28 -18.77 -1.88
N ALA A 113 -21.04 -19.55 -1.11
CA ALA A 113 -22.05 -19.02 -0.20
C ALA A 113 -21.36 -18.34 0.99
N VAL A 114 -20.29 -18.93 1.53
CA VAL A 114 -19.49 -18.31 2.61
C VAL A 114 -18.85 -17.01 2.14
N LEU A 115 -18.27 -16.98 0.93
CA LEU A 115 -17.73 -15.74 0.36
C LEU A 115 -18.82 -14.69 0.13
N THR A 116 -19.99 -15.09 -0.35
CA THR A 116 -21.13 -14.16 -0.49
C THR A 116 -21.51 -13.54 0.85
N ARG A 117 -21.49 -14.31 1.94
CA ARG A 117 -21.72 -13.80 3.30
C ARG A 117 -20.61 -12.86 3.75
N ALA A 118 -19.35 -13.21 3.48
CA ALA A 118 -18.21 -12.36 3.81
C ALA A 118 -18.31 -10.99 3.12
N LEU A 119 -18.62 -10.95 1.82
CA LEU A 119 -18.81 -9.70 1.08
C LEU A 119 -19.96 -8.87 1.64
N ARG A 120 -21.08 -9.50 2.00
CA ARG A 120 -22.22 -8.82 2.60
C ARG A 120 -21.89 -8.25 3.97
N ALA A 121 -21.22 -9.03 4.82
CA ALA A 121 -20.81 -8.61 6.15
C ALA A 121 -19.84 -7.43 6.05
N TYR A 122 -18.85 -7.53 5.18
CA TYR A 122 -17.88 -6.47 4.90
C TYR A 122 -18.55 -5.16 4.48
N ARG A 123 -19.50 -5.21 3.53
CA ARG A 123 -20.27 -4.03 3.09
C ARG A 123 -21.06 -3.37 4.22
N LYS A 124 -21.54 -4.14 5.20
CA LYS A 124 -22.31 -3.63 6.34
C LYS A 124 -21.42 -3.03 7.46
N GLY A 125 -20.17 -2.68 7.18
CA GLY A 125 -19.23 -2.20 8.20
C GLY A 125 -18.43 -3.33 8.88
N GLY A 126 -18.47 -4.53 8.29
CA GLY A 126 -17.58 -5.61 8.65
C GLY A 126 -17.74 -6.10 10.09
N ARG A 127 -16.61 -6.36 10.74
CA ARG A 127 -16.50 -6.86 12.10
C ARG A 127 -16.81 -5.80 13.13
N ARG A 128 -16.42 -4.55 12.86
CA ARG A 128 -16.69 -3.41 13.73
C ARG A 128 -18.19 -3.29 13.99
N GLU A 129 -18.99 -3.26 12.93
CA GLU A 129 -20.45 -3.15 13.08
C GLU A 129 -21.05 -4.37 13.79
N ARG A 130 -20.51 -5.58 13.56
CA ARG A 130 -20.93 -6.77 14.32
C ARG A 130 -20.67 -6.61 15.81
N ILE A 131 -19.46 -6.19 16.19
CA ILE A 131 -19.08 -5.97 17.58
C ILE A 131 -19.93 -4.85 18.20
N LEU A 132 -20.12 -3.73 17.50
CA LEU A 132 -20.97 -2.63 17.96
C LEU A 132 -22.43 -3.09 18.14
N SER A 133 -22.96 -3.92 17.23
CA SER A 133 -24.30 -4.47 17.38
C SER A 133 -24.43 -5.40 18.58
N LEU A 134 -23.37 -6.17 18.91
CA LEU A 134 -23.33 -7.04 20.10
C LEU A 134 -23.23 -6.20 21.38
N ILE A 135 -22.48 -5.10 21.34
CA ILE A 135 -22.37 -4.13 22.44
C ILE A 135 -23.71 -3.43 22.67
N GLN A 136 -24.40 -2.96 21.64
CA GLN A 136 -25.72 -2.36 21.76
C GLN A 136 -26.79 -3.33 22.28
N GLN A 137 -26.62 -4.64 22.06
CA GLN A 137 -27.50 -5.67 22.60
C GLN A 137 -27.22 -5.99 24.06
N LEU A 138 -26.06 -5.59 24.60
CA LEU A 138 -25.86 -5.62 26.05
C LEU A 138 -26.73 -4.50 26.63
N PRO A 139 -27.73 -4.81 27.48
CA PRO A 139 -28.42 -3.75 28.19
C PRO A 139 -27.37 -2.98 28.99
N GLU A 140 -27.38 -1.65 28.88
CA GLU A 140 -26.69 -0.77 29.83
C GLU A 140 -26.97 -1.34 31.21
N SER A 141 -25.93 -1.67 31.97
CA SER A 141 -26.07 -2.17 33.32
C SER A 141 -26.65 -1.06 34.20
N GLY A 142 -27.96 -0.85 34.07
CA GLY A 142 -28.78 -0.20 35.05
C GLY A 142 -28.74 -1.05 36.30
N SER A 143 -27.86 -0.67 37.20
CA SER A 143 -28.12 -0.56 38.64
C SER A 143 -29.63 -0.59 38.93
N ASN A 144 -30.19 -1.78 39.11
CA ASN A 144 -31.48 -2.02 39.74
C ASN A 144 -31.35 -3.29 40.57
N THR A 145 -30.45 -3.23 41.55
CA THR A 145 -30.58 -4.03 42.77
C THR A 145 -31.13 -3.12 43.84
N ASP A 146 -32.47 -3.03 43.91
CA ASP A 146 -33.15 -2.71 45.16
C ASP A 146 -32.75 -3.79 46.16
N THR A 147 -31.77 -3.49 47.00
CA THR A 147 -31.52 -4.26 48.22
C THR A 147 -31.11 -3.28 49.31
N ASP A 148 -32.08 -2.96 50.18
CA ASP A 148 -31.81 -2.49 51.53
C ASP A 148 -30.85 -3.49 52.20
N GLY A 149 -29.63 -3.04 52.53
CA GLY A 149 -28.63 -3.92 53.14
C GLY A 149 -27.26 -3.28 53.30
N ASP A 150 -27.13 -2.45 54.32
CA ASP A 150 -26.01 -2.33 55.26
C ASP A 150 -24.55 -2.57 54.77
N ALA A 151 -23.75 -1.50 54.89
CA ALA A 151 -22.33 -1.44 55.21
C ALA A 151 -21.32 -2.40 54.53
N ALA A 152 -20.43 -1.85 53.70
CA ALA A 152 -18.96 -1.89 53.90
C ALA A 152 -18.20 -1.34 52.68
N GLU A 153 -17.09 -0.69 52.97
CA GLU A 153 -16.12 -0.06 52.08
C GLU A 153 -15.59 -1.00 50.97
N ASN A 154 -15.63 -0.54 49.72
CA ASN A 154 -14.59 -0.83 48.71
C ASN A 154 -14.79 0.07 47.47
N GLU A 155 -14.08 1.20 47.44
CA GLU A 155 -13.84 1.95 46.21
C GLU A 155 -12.82 1.17 45.37
N ALA A 156 -13.32 0.29 44.50
CA ALA A 156 -12.61 -0.17 43.32
C ALA A 156 -13.39 0.32 42.12
N THR A 157 -12.82 1.29 41.41
CA THR A 157 -13.30 1.82 40.14
C THR A 157 -13.46 0.67 39.15
N GLN A 158 -14.70 0.19 38.97
CA GLN A 158 -15.05 -0.71 37.88
C GLN A 158 -15.17 0.12 36.61
N THR A 159 -14.05 0.34 35.94
CA THR A 159 -14.05 0.69 34.51
C THR A 159 -14.67 -0.50 33.79
N THR A 160 -15.85 -0.33 33.21
CA THR A 160 -16.56 -1.48 32.65
C THR A 160 -15.94 -1.88 31.32
N LEU A 161 -15.95 -3.17 30.98
CA LEU A 161 -15.47 -3.70 29.69
C LEU A 161 -16.15 -3.03 28.46
N ALA A 162 -17.32 -2.43 28.67
CA ALA A 162 -18.00 -1.63 27.65
C ALA A 162 -17.31 -0.27 27.42
N ASP A 163 -16.71 0.32 28.45
CA ASP A 163 -16.00 1.60 28.37
C ASP A 163 -14.67 1.45 27.63
N THR A 164 -13.93 0.35 27.84
CA THR A 164 -12.72 0.03 27.06
C THR A 164 -13.03 -0.27 25.61
N ALA A 165 -14.06 -1.06 25.31
CA ALA A 165 -14.46 -1.34 23.92
C ALA A 165 -14.94 -0.07 23.17
N ARG A 166 -15.56 0.87 23.89
CA ARG A 166 -16.02 2.16 23.34
C ARG A 166 -14.86 3.11 23.05
N LEU A 167 -13.87 3.19 23.95
CA LEU A 167 -12.65 3.99 23.76
C LEU A 167 -11.84 3.55 22.53
N TYR A 168 -11.72 2.24 22.29
CA TYR A 168 -11.05 1.74 21.08
C TYR A 168 -11.82 2.09 19.80
N ALA A 169 -13.16 2.01 19.82
CA ALA A 169 -14.01 2.27 18.65
C ALA A 169 -14.13 3.76 18.26
N GLU A 170 -13.88 4.68 19.20
CA GLU A 170 -13.91 6.14 19.00
C GLU A 170 -12.54 6.69 18.53
N SER A 171 -11.44 5.97 18.79
CA SER A 171 -10.08 6.40 18.40
C SER A 171 -9.79 6.34 16.88
N GLU A 172 -10.53 5.54 16.11
CA GLU A 172 -10.28 5.35 14.67
C GLU A 172 -11.22 6.15 13.74
N SER A 173 -12.08 7.04 14.27
CA SER A 173 -13.04 7.82 13.46
C SER A 173 -12.67 9.30 13.24
N ALA A 174 -11.40 9.69 13.38
CA ALA A 174 -10.97 11.03 13.00
C ALA A 174 -10.55 11.07 11.52
N ASP A 175 -11.53 11.26 10.61
CA ASP A 175 -11.25 11.72 9.24
C ASP A 175 -11.84 13.12 9.00
N SER A 176 -10.95 13.99 8.50
CA SER A 176 -11.14 15.13 7.61
C SER A 176 -12.40 16.01 7.73
N GLY A 177 -12.20 17.21 8.28
CA GLY A 177 -12.91 18.40 7.80
C GLY A 177 -13.07 19.54 8.80
N GLY A 178 -12.07 20.40 8.96
CA GLY A 178 -12.28 21.65 9.70
C GLY A 178 -11.03 22.48 10.02
N SER A 179 -10.74 23.43 9.13
CA SER A 179 -10.22 24.79 9.39
C SER A 179 -8.99 24.97 10.30
N ALA A 180 -7.92 25.46 9.69
CA ALA A 180 -6.78 26.08 10.35
C ALA A 180 -7.22 27.25 11.25
N GLU A 181 -6.74 27.21 12.50
CA GLU A 181 -6.54 28.29 13.48
C GLU A 181 -6.94 27.83 14.90
N SER A 182 -6.10 27.01 15.56
CA SER A 182 -5.93 26.98 17.04
C SER A 182 -5.17 25.73 17.55
N GLN A 183 -4.00 25.40 17.00
CA GLN A 183 -3.32 24.12 17.34
C GLN A 183 -1.89 24.33 17.85
N ALA A 184 -1.74 25.17 18.87
CA ALA A 184 -0.49 25.31 19.64
C ALA A 184 -0.61 24.83 21.10
N ASP A 185 -1.82 24.52 21.59
CA ASP A 185 -2.06 24.19 23.02
C ASP A 185 -2.39 22.70 23.29
N SER A 186 -2.41 21.83 22.27
CA SER A 186 -2.86 20.43 22.44
C SER A 186 -1.77 19.35 22.32
N ILE A 187 -0.49 19.73 22.30
CA ILE A 187 0.63 18.76 22.30
C ILE A 187 0.85 18.14 23.70
N ALA A 188 0.27 18.71 24.76
CA ALA A 188 0.39 18.18 26.13
C ALA A 188 -0.57 17.00 26.42
N ASP A 189 -1.70 16.89 25.72
CA ASP A 189 -2.80 15.99 26.13
C ASP A 189 -2.79 14.61 25.43
N ILE A 190 -1.88 14.37 24.49
CA ILE A 190 -1.69 13.05 23.86
C ILE A 190 -0.72 12.16 24.67
N ALA A 191 -0.07 12.73 25.70
CA ALA A 191 0.87 11.99 26.55
C ALA A 191 0.20 11.15 27.66
N GLU A 192 -1.13 11.24 27.87
CA GLU A 192 -1.76 10.75 29.10
C GLU A 192 -2.34 9.32 29.04
N ASN A 193 -2.23 8.63 27.90
CA ASN A 193 -2.65 7.22 27.76
C ASN A 193 -1.52 6.27 27.35
N VAL A 194 -0.25 6.70 27.47
CA VAL A 194 0.88 5.77 27.42
C VAL A 194 0.88 4.99 28.73
N ASP A 195 0.59 3.70 28.61
CA ASP A 195 0.70 2.68 29.65
C ASP A 195 1.91 2.98 30.56
N GLN A 196 1.74 2.88 31.89
CA GLN A 196 2.69 3.32 32.93
C GLN A 196 4.08 2.64 32.91
N SER A 197 4.49 1.99 31.81
CA SER A 197 5.72 1.20 31.67
C SER A 197 6.91 1.95 31.05
N VAL A 198 6.71 3.10 30.38
CA VAL A 198 7.81 3.84 29.75
C VAL A 198 8.33 4.95 30.66
N ASN A 199 9.57 4.82 31.12
CA ASN A 199 10.21 5.81 31.99
C ASN A 199 10.75 6.98 31.15
N ALA A 200 10.16 8.17 31.32
CA ALA A 200 10.54 9.38 30.59
C ALA A 200 12.03 9.77 30.72
N PHE A 201 12.66 9.50 31.88
CA PHE A 201 14.09 9.76 32.07
C PHE A 201 14.94 8.86 31.16
N ILE A 202 14.56 7.60 31.02
CA ILE A 202 15.26 6.66 30.12
C ILE A 202 15.04 7.08 28.66
N VAL A 203 13.84 7.56 28.29
CA VAL A 203 13.55 8.07 26.94
C VAL A 203 14.46 9.25 26.60
N GLU A 204 14.57 10.25 27.48
CA GLU A 204 15.46 11.41 27.30
C GLU A 204 16.93 10.96 27.18
N GLU A 205 17.36 10.01 28.02
CA GLU A 205 18.73 9.50 28.02
C GLU A 205 19.07 8.69 26.75
N ILE A 206 18.11 7.92 26.20
CA ILE A 206 18.29 7.24 24.91
C ILE A 206 18.30 8.27 23.78
N ALA A 207 17.37 9.22 23.79
CA ALA A 207 17.26 10.24 22.76
C ALA A 207 18.50 11.13 22.65
N GLY A 208 19.16 11.43 23.79
CA GLY A 208 20.37 12.23 23.86
C GLY A 208 21.64 11.55 23.32
N GLU A 209 21.66 10.21 23.22
CA GLU A 209 22.80 9.46 22.62
C GLU A 209 22.68 9.32 21.10
N LEU A 210 21.47 9.50 20.56
CA LEU A 210 21.21 9.41 19.13
C LEU A 210 21.43 10.76 18.46
N GLU A 211 21.91 10.74 17.22
CA GLU A 211 21.96 11.92 16.36
C GLU A 211 20.54 12.36 15.93
N ASP A 212 20.43 13.46 15.18
CA ASP A 212 19.16 13.95 14.65
C ASP A 212 18.54 13.00 13.61
N GLU A 213 19.40 12.29 12.89
CA GLU A 213 19.06 11.20 11.98
C GLU A 213 19.79 9.95 12.47
N PHE A 214 19.09 8.81 12.53
CA PHE A 214 19.69 7.58 13.07
C PHE A 214 18.99 6.34 12.51
N LEU A 215 19.68 5.20 12.53
CA LEU A 215 19.10 3.95 12.05
C LEU A 215 18.30 3.27 13.17
N ARG A 216 17.21 2.59 12.79
CA ARG A 216 16.40 1.77 13.72
C ARG A 216 17.21 0.75 14.53
N PRO A 217 18.23 0.06 13.96
CA PRO A 217 19.08 -0.83 14.73
C PRO A 217 19.82 -0.11 15.87
N ASP A 218 20.30 1.11 15.64
CA ASP A 218 21.03 1.91 16.62
C ASP A 218 20.11 2.33 17.77
N LEU A 219 18.89 2.80 17.43
CA LEU A 219 17.84 3.07 18.43
C LEU A 219 17.53 1.82 19.27
N ARG A 220 17.34 0.67 18.62
CA ARG A 220 17.05 -0.59 19.33
C ARG A 220 18.22 -1.06 20.17
N GLU A 221 19.46 -0.78 19.78
CA GLU A 221 20.65 -1.10 20.58
C GLU A 221 20.70 -0.27 21.85
N GLU A 222 20.50 1.05 21.77
CA GLU A 222 20.46 1.91 22.96
C GLU A 222 19.27 1.59 23.87
N ILE A 223 18.10 1.25 23.32
CA ILE A 223 16.97 0.75 24.13
C ILE A 223 17.35 -0.54 24.87
N ARG A 224 17.99 -1.51 24.21
CA ARG A 224 18.43 -2.76 24.87
C ARG A 224 19.41 -2.53 26.00
N LYS A 225 20.27 -1.53 25.86
CA LYS A 225 21.28 -1.16 26.84
C LYS A 225 20.69 -0.47 28.07
N LYS A 226 19.65 0.36 27.90
CA LYS A 226 19.11 1.21 28.98
C LYS A 226 17.77 0.72 29.57
N ALA A 227 16.89 0.13 28.76
CA ALA A 227 15.52 -0.20 29.18
C ALA A 227 15.27 -1.71 29.32
N GLY A 228 15.71 -2.53 28.37
CA GLY A 228 15.44 -3.98 28.39
C GLY A 228 15.53 -4.65 27.02
N THR A 229 15.60 -5.98 27.00
CA THR A 229 15.79 -6.78 25.78
C THR A 229 14.52 -7.42 25.24
N ASP A 230 13.42 -7.38 25.97
CA ASP A 230 12.15 -7.94 25.56
C ASP A 230 11.51 -7.10 24.44
N LYS A 231 10.76 -7.78 23.56
CA LYS A 231 10.21 -7.19 22.35
C LYS A 231 9.23 -6.05 22.67
N GLU A 232 8.38 -6.24 23.68
CA GLU A 232 7.35 -5.28 24.10
C GLU A 232 8.00 -3.99 24.62
N THR A 233 9.01 -4.09 25.49
CA THR A 233 9.79 -2.94 25.95
C THR A 233 10.47 -2.23 24.79
N ILE A 234 11.06 -2.97 23.84
CA ILE A 234 11.71 -2.34 22.68
C ILE A 234 10.69 -1.54 21.86
N GLU A 235 9.53 -2.10 21.55
CA GLU A 235 8.50 -1.43 20.75
C GLU A 235 7.92 -0.21 21.48
N ALA A 236 7.68 -0.30 22.79
CA ALA A 236 7.19 0.80 23.61
C ALA A 236 8.17 1.98 23.69
N TYR A 237 9.45 1.71 23.97
CA TYR A 237 10.48 2.75 24.00
C TYR A 237 10.82 3.29 22.63
N GLU A 238 10.74 2.48 21.56
CA GLU A 238 10.95 2.94 20.19
C GLU A 238 9.90 4.01 19.82
N ALA A 239 8.62 3.75 20.08
CA ALA A 239 7.54 4.72 19.87
C ALA A 239 7.71 5.99 20.72
N ALA A 240 8.12 5.85 21.99
CA ALA A 240 8.32 6.99 22.88
C ALA A 240 9.51 7.86 22.47
N VAL A 241 10.65 7.27 22.11
CA VAL A 241 11.86 8.02 21.68
C VAL A 241 11.62 8.70 20.34
N THR A 242 10.97 8.02 19.39
CA THR A 242 10.66 8.62 18.08
C THR A 242 9.69 9.80 18.20
N SER A 243 8.66 9.67 19.04
CA SER A 243 7.76 10.78 19.40
C SER A 243 8.52 11.93 20.08
N TYR A 244 9.37 11.62 21.07
CA TYR A 244 10.15 12.63 21.80
C TYR A 244 11.10 13.43 20.89
N LYS A 245 11.79 12.77 19.95
CA LYS A 245 12.69 13.45 19.01
C LYS A 245 11.97 14.10 17.82
N GLY A 246 10.65 13.91 17.67
CA GLY A 246 9.90 14.41 16.52
C GLY A 246 10.37 13.81 15.20
N VAL A 247 10.81 12.54 15.21
CA VAL A 247 11.32 11.84 14.03
C VAL A 247 10.32 10.82 13.51
N VAL A 248 10.36 10.59 12.21
CA VAL A 248 9.53 9.61 11.50
C VAL A 248 10.41 8.67 10.68
N PRO A 249 9.95 7.43 10.41
CA PRO A 249 10.67 6.54 9.51
C PRO A 249 10.85 7.19 8.14
N HIS A 250 12.06 7.09 7.60
CA HIS A 250 12.37 7.51 6.25
C HIS A 250 11.53 6.68 5.25
N PRO A 251 10.84 7.33 4.30
CA PRO A 251 9.92 6.68 3.36
C PRO A 251 10.59 5.60 2.51
N SER A 252 11.86 5.77 2.13
CA SER A 252 12.64 4.66 1.57
C SER A 252 13.03 3.67 2.67
N SER A 253 12.23 2.61 2.79
CA SER A 253 12.38 1.54 3.79
C SER A 253 13.74 0.82 3.77
N ARG A 254 14.55 1.00 2.71
CA ARG A 254 15.84 0.31 2.51
C ARG A 254 16.87 0.57 3.60
N LYS A 255 16.77 1.68 4.34
CA LYS A 255 17.76 2.04 5.37
C LYS A 255 17.27 1.90 6.80
N ASN A 256 15.98 1.64 7.06
CA ASN A 256 15.39 1.78 8.40
C ASN A 256 15.83 3.08 9.11
N LEU A 257 16.03 4.16 8.34
CA LEU A 257 16.51 5.43 8.82
C LEU A 257 15.33 6.19 9.45
N PHE A 258 15.57 6.89 10.55
CA PHE A 258 14.65 7.90 11.08
C PHE A 258 15.18 9.29 10.72
N ILE A 259 14.28 10.14 10.24
CA ILE A 259 14.55 11.54 9.89
C ILE A 259 13.58 12.45 10.64
N ARG A 260 13.90 13.74 10.77
CA ARG A 260 12.99 14.69 11.39
C ARG A 260 11.71 14.85 10.58
N LYS A 261 10.59 15.14 11.26
CA LYS A 261 9.31 15.35 10.61
C LYS A 261 9.36 16.50 9.60
N GLU A 262 10.07 17.58 9.91
CA GLU A 262 10.22 18.72 8.99
C GLU A 262 10.96 18.30 7.72
N GLN A 263 12.04 17.53 7.84
CA GLN A 263 12.78 16.99 6.70
C GLN A 263 11.90 16.05 5.86
N ARG A 264 11.05 15.24 6.50
CA ARG A 264 10.13 14.36 5.77
C ARG A 264 9.13 15.14 4.91
N GLU A 265 8.65 16.28 5.40
CA GLU A 265 7.72 17.15 4.68
C GLU A 265 8.39 17.85 3.48
N GLU A 266 9.70 18.07 3.53
CA GLU A 266 10.48 18.61 2.41
C GLU A 266 10.82 17.57 1.33
N ILE A 267 10.90 16.29 1.69
CA ILE A 267 11.25 15.20 0.77
C ILE A 267 9.99 14.66 0.10
N THR A 268 9.89 14.85 -1.22
CA THR A 268 8.91 14.12 -2.03
C THR A 268 9.45 12.74 -2.36
N THR A 269 8.70 11.69 -2.07
CA THR A 269 9.08 10.31 -2.42
C THR A 269 8.17 9.70 -3.44
N TYR A 270 8.60 8.57 -3.99
CA TYR A 270 7.87 7.87 -5.02
C TYR A 270 6.45 7.49 -4.56
N GLY A 271 6.29 7.16 -3.27
CA GLY A 271 5.00 6.85 -2.66
C GLY A 271 4.07 8.05 -2.53
N ASP A 272 4.62 9.26 -2.48
CA ASP A 272 3.85 10.51 -2.39
C ASP A 272 3.27 10.92 -3.75
N LEU A 273 3.93 10.50 -4.86
CA LEU A 273 3.46 10.79 -6.20
C LEU A 273 2.23 9.96 -6.56
N SER A 274 1.20 10.63 -7.06
CA SER A 274 0.10 10.01 -7.79
C SER A 274 0.58 9.39 -9.11
N ARG A 275 -0.25 8.53 -9.70
CA ARG A 275 0.06 7.92 -11.00
C ARG A 275 0.23 8.98 -12.11
N SER A 276 -0.57 10.06 -12.10
CA SER A 276 -0.47 11.14 -13.10
C SER A 276 0.86 11.86 -12.98
N GLU A 277 1.26 12.24 -11.77
CA GLU A 277 2.53 12.94 -11.52
C GLU A 277 3.73 12.10 -11.94
N ARG A 278 3.69 10.77 -11.74
CA ARG A 278 4.75 9.88 -12.24
C ARG A 278 4.82 9.87 -13.77
N VAL A 279 3.68 9.85 -14.45
CA VAL A 279 3.63 9.89 -15.92
C VAL A 279 4.12 11.24 -16.45
N GLU A 280 3.69 12.34 -15.82
CA GLU A 280 4.13 13.70 -16.13
C GLU A 280 5.64 13.85 -15.93
N PHE A 281 6.19 13.30 -14.85
CA PHE A 281 7.62 13.30 -14.58
C PHE A 281 8.44 12.62 -15.70
N ILE A 282 8.00 11.46 -16.20
CA ILE A 282 8.68 10.80 -17.34
C ILE A 282 8.67 11.71 -18.57
N ARG A 283 7.54 12.38 -18.85
CA ARG A 283 7.41 13.27 -20.02
C ARG A 283 8.30 14.50 -19.87
N GLU A 284 8.31 15.11 -18.70
CA GLU A 284 9.15 16.26 -18.37
C GLU A 284 10.64 15.92 -18.53
N GLN A 285 11.07 14.76 -18.01
CA GLN A 285 12.47 14.37 -18.11
C GLN A 285 12.89 14.07 -19.56
N LEU A 286 12.06 13.38 -20.35
CA LEU A 286 12.33 13.18 -21.79
C LEU A 286 12.48 14.50 -22.55
N CYS A 287 11.63 15.48 -22.24
CA CYS A 287 11.73 16.82 -22.81
C CYS A 287 13.00 17.55 -22.34
N THR A 288 13.31 17.45 -21.05
CA THR A 288 14.54 18.01 -20.46
C THR A 288 15.78 17.44 -21.15
N ASP A 289 15.86 16.13 -21.32
CA ASP A 289 16.99 15.47 -21.99
C ASP A 289 17.16 15.96 -23.43
N CYS A 290 16.06 16.15 -24.18
CA CYS A 290 16.11 16.73 -25.52
C CYS A 290 16.71 18.15 -25.52
N LEU A 291 16.33 18.97 -24.54
CA LEU A 291 16.77 20.36 -24.45
C LEU A 291 18.22 20.47 -23.99
N VAL A 292 18.61 19.70 -22.97
CA VAL A 292 20.00 19.64 -22.47
C VAL A 292 20.94 19.12 -23.54
N ASP A 293 20.57 18.06 -24.25
CA ASP A 293 21.38 17.46 -25.31
C ASP A 293 21.28 18.19 -26.67
N GLN A 294 20.38 19.17 -26.81
CA GLN A 294 20.05 19.85 -28.06
C GLN A 294 19.66 18.88 -29.19
N LYS A 295 18.93 17.82 -28.84
CA LYS A 295 18.47 16.78 -29.78
C LYS A 295 16.97 16.94 -30.07
N PRO A 296 16.53 16.69 -31.32
CA PRO A 296 15.10 16.76 -31.66
C PRO A 296 14.26 15.65 -31.03
N SER A 297 14.90 14.61 -30.51
CA SER A 297 14.27 13.47 -29.87
C SER A 297 15.17 12.85 -28.79
N SER A 298 14.54 12.38 -27.72
CA SER A 298 15.16 11.57 -26.66
C SER A 298 14.35 10.30 -26.46
N ALA A 299 14.98 9.26 -25.93
CA ALA A 299 14.34 8.01 -25.59
C ALA A 299 14.91 7.49 -24.26
N LEU A 300 14.03 6.94 -23.43
CA LEU A 300 14.39 6.26 -22.20
C LEU A 300 14.00 4.78 -22.29
N GLU A 301 14.96 3.93 -21.98
CA GLU A 301 14.77 2.50 -21.76
C GLU A 301 14.08 2.24 -20.42
N TYR A 302 13.46 1.07 -20.26
CA TYR A 302 12.76 0.74 -19.01
C TYR A 302 13.67 0.81 -17.76
N THR A 303 14.95 0.42 -17.88
CA THR A 303 15.93 0.49 -16.77
C THR A 303 16.23 1.94 -16.43
N GLU A 304 16.38 2.80 -17.43
CA GLU A 304 16.65 4.22 -17.24
C GLU A 304 15.46 4.90 -16.54
N VAL A 305 14.22 4.52 -16.85
CA VAL A 305 13.04 5.00 -16.12
C VAL A 305 13.07 4.54 -14.65
N GLN A 306 13.48 3.30 -14.36
CA GLN A 306 13.61 2.84 -12.97
C GLN A 306 14.69 3.60 -12.21
N ASP A 307 15.86 3.78 -12.83
CA ASP A 307 16.99 4.51 -12.25
C ASP A 307 16.65 5.98 -11.98
N LEU A 308 15.87 6.57 -12.88
CA LEU A 308 15.35 7.94 -12.79
C LEU A 308 14.40 8.13 -11.61
N PHE A 309 13.45 7.22 -11.38
CA PHE A 309 12.63 7.28 -10.16
C PHE A 309 13.45 7.00 -8.88
N GLU A 310 14.39 6.06 -8.94
CA GLU A 310 15.24 5.76 -7.78
C GLU A 310 16.13 6.94 -7.39
N TYR A 311 16.66 7.66 -8.39
CA TYR A 311 17.50 8.83 -8.19
C TYR A 311 16.72 10.00 -7.60
N HIS A 312 15.59 10.38 -8.20
CA HIS A 312 14.81 11.55 -7.79
C HIS A 312 13.91 11.31 -6.58
N TYR A 313 13.39 10.09 -6.42
CA TYR A 313 12.32 9.80 -5.47
C TYR A 313 12.64 8.64 -4.51
N HIS A 314 13.89 8.19 -4.51
CA HIS A 314 14.47 7.21 -3.58
C HIS A 314 13.79 5.83 -3.55
N ASP A 315 12.98 5.53 -4.56
CA ASP A 315 12.40 4.21 -4.77
C ASP A 315 12.05 4.03 -6.26
N SER A 316 11.96 2.79 -6.70
CA SER A 316 11.81 2.46 -8.11
C SER A 316 10.48 1.73 -8.35
N PRO A 317 9.73 2.08 -9.41
CA PRO A 317 8.56 1.32 -9.83
C PRO A 317 8.92 -0.14 -10.15
N SER A 318 8.00 -1.06 -9.84
CA SER A 318 8.15 -2.47 -10.26
C SER A 318 8.20 -2.58 -11.80
N HIS A 319 8.89 -3.60 -12.34
CA HIS A 319 9.03 -3.81 -13.79
C HIS A 319 7.70 -3.72 -14.55
N THR A 320 6.66 -4.44 -14.12
CA THR A 320 5.35 -4.41 -14.78
C THR A 320 4.74 -3.01 -14.77
N TYR A 321 4.91 -2.28 -13.67
CA TYR A 321 4.34 -0.95 -13.51
C TYR A 321 5.10 0.11 -14.33
N VAL A 322 6.41 -0.04 -14.52
CA VAL A 322 7.20 0.82 -15.43
C VAL A 322 6.61 0.80 -16.83
N TYR A 323 6.32 -0.39 -17.38
CA TYR A 323 5.71 -0.50 -18.71
C TYR A 323 4.35 0.19 -18.80
N GLU A 324 3.54 0.13 -17.73
CA GLU A 324 2.28 0.87 -17.67
C GLU A 324 2.51 2.38 -17.68
N LEU A 325 3.48 2.88 -16.90
CA LEU A 325 3.82 4.31 -16.87
C LEU A 325 4.38 4.79 -18.21
N MET A 326 5.26 4.02 -18.85
CA MET A 326 5.81 4.34 -20.17
C MET A 326 4.72 4.36 -21.26
N ARG A 327 3.81 3.39 -21.23
CA ARG A 327 2.67 3.33 -22.15
C ARG A 327 1.74 4.53 -21.95
N GLU A 328 1.43 4.89 -20.71
CA GLU A 328 0.61 6.08 -20.41
C GLU A 328 1.34 7.38 -20.78
N ALA A 329 2.65 7.46 -20.57
CA ALA A 329 3.46 8.61 -20.99
C ALA A 329 3.34 8.83 -22.50
N ALA A 330 3.36 7.75 -23.29
CA ALA A 330 3.18 7.79 -24.74
C ALA A 330 1.78 8.17 -25.24
N GLU A 331 0.77 8.26 -24.38
CA GLU A 331 -0.57 8.74 -24.79
C GLU A 331 -0.59 10.25 -25.08
N ALA A 332 0.40 11.01 -24.61
CA ALA A 332 0.50 12.44 -24.87
C ALA A 332 0.99 12.75 -26.31
N PRO A 333 0.55 13.86 -26.91
CA PRO A 333 1.04 14.30 -28.22
C PRO A 333 2.56 14.40 -28.26
N GLY A 334 3.17 13.79 -29.28
CA GLY A 334 4.63 13.81 -29.49
C GLY A 334 5.42 12.75 -28.73
N PHE A 335 4.76 11.94 -27.90
CA PHE A 335 5.37 10.78 -27.25
C PHE A 335 4.97 9.50 -27.98
N ASP A 336 5.85 8.49 -27.94
CA ASP A 336 5.61 7.19 -28.54
C ASP A 336 6.28 6.09 -27.70
N PHE A 337 5.66 4.91 -27.66
CA PHE A 337 6.13 3.77 -26.90
C PHE A 337 6.38 2.60 -27.84
N ASP A 338 7.65 2.23 -27.99
CA ASP A 338 8.08 1.14 -28.85
C ASP A 338 8.19 -0.14 -28.01
N GLU A 339 7.08 -0.90 -28.00
CA GLU A 339 6.97 -2.18 -27.28
C GLU A 339 7.72 -3.31 -28.01
N ASP A 340 7.91 -3.21 -29.32
CA ASP A 340 8.55 -4.24 -30.15
C ASP A 340 10.08 -4.24 -30.01
N ARG A 341 10.67 -3.11 -29.59
CA ARG A 341 12.08 -3.00 -29.25
C ARG A 341 12.35 -3.66 -27.89
N MET A 342 13.44 -4.43 -27.80
CA MET A 342 13.96 -4.97 -26.53
C MET A 342 15.36 -4.38 -26.26
N PRO A 343 15.54 -3.60 -25.18
CA PRO A 343 14.53 -3.20 -24.19
C PRO A 343 13.47 -2.24 -24.80
N SER A 344 12.25 -2.26 -24.25
CA SER A 344 11.19 -1.34 -24.67
C SER A 344 11.57 0.09 -24.31
N VAL A 345 11.20 1.04 -25.16
CA VAL A 345 11.59 2.44 -25.01
C VAL A 345 10.39 3.37 -25.11
N VAL A 346 10.38 4.41 -24.29
CA VAL A 346 9.50 5.57 -24.46
C VAL A 346 10.32 6.69 -25.06
N LYS A 347 9.82 7.33 -26.11
CA LYS A 347 10.52 8.40 -26.83
C LYS A 347 9.64 9.63 -26.97
N VAL A 348 10.28 10.77 -27.11
CA VAL A 348 9.62 12.04 -27.41
C VAL A 348 10.19 12.65 -28.69
N GLU A 349 9.33 13.23 -29.52
CA GLU A 349 9.70 14.15 -30.59
C GLU A 349 9.30 15.56 -30.17
N ILE A 350 10.29 16.40 -29.84
CA ILE A 350 10.04 17.66 -29.13
C ILE A 350 9.12 18.63 -29.89
N LYS A 351 9.12 18.57 -31.23
CA LYS A 351 8.27 19.39 -32.10
C LYS A 351 6.79 19.07 -32.02
N LYS A 352 6.46 17.85 -31.59
CA LYS A 352 5.08 17.38 -31.46
C LYS A 352 4.62 17.39 -29.99
N ALA A 353 5.54 17.60 -29.05
CA ALA A 353 5.24 17.67 -27.64
C ALA A 353 4.35 18.88 -27.32
N GLY A 354 3.42 18.71 -26.38
CA GLY A 354 2.59 19.80 -25.87
C GLY A 354 3.44 20.89 -25.20
N SER A 355 3.02 22.15 -25.32
CA SER A 355 3.73 23.29 -24.74
C SER A 355 3.87 23.20 -23.22
N GLU A 356 2.92 22.54 -22.55
CA GLU A 356 2.93 22.31 -21.10
C GLU A 356 4.17 21.54 -20.63
N TYR A 357 4.64 20.55 -21.40
CA TYR A 357 5.82 19.76 -21.04
C TYR A 357 7.12 20.53 -21.32
N LEU A 358 7.10 21.40 -22.34
CA LEU A 358 8.23 22.27 -22.64
C LEU A 358 8.39 23.36 -21.59
N GLU A 359 7.30 23.94 -21.09
CA GLU A 359 7.31 24.92 -19.99
C GLU A 359 7.81 24.30 -18.68
N ALA A 360 7.37 23.07 -18.37
CA ALA A 360 7.89 22.32 -17.23
C ALA A 360 9.41 22.07 -17.37
N ALA A 361 9.85 21.53 -18.52
CA ALA A 361 11.27 21.28 -18.78
C ALA A 361 12.13 22.55 -18.75
N ARG A 362 11.61 23.71 -19.20
CA ARG A 362 12.29 25.01 -19.10
C ARG A 362 12.54 25.46 -17.65
N SER A 363 11.75 24.96 -16.70
CA SER A 363 11.94 25.27 -15.28
C SER A 363 13.15 24.54 -14.68
N ASN A 364 13.74 23.58 -15.41
CA ASN A 364 14.94 22.89 -14.98
C ASN A 364 16.18 23.82 -15.15
N PRO A 365 16.98 24.03 -14.09
CA PRO A 365 18.14 24.93 -14.13
C PRO A 365 19.26 24.51 -15.09
N GLU A 366 19.24 23.26 -15.58
CA GLU A 366 20.22 22.75 -16.56
C GLU A 366 19.87 23.15 -18.00
N VAL A 367 18.64 23.61 -18.26
CA VAL A 367 18.17 23.98 -19.59
C VAL A 367 18.53 25.44 -19.90
N ASP A 368 19.23 25.67 -21.00
CA ASP A 368 19.54 27.01 -21.51
C ASP A 368 18.33 27.56 -22.30
N GLU A 369 17.67 28.59 -21.74
CA GLU A 369 16.48 29.22 -22.34
C GLU A 369 16.70 29.70 -23.78
N GLU A 370 17.90 30.19 -24.13
CA GLU A 370 18.17 30.71 -25.48
C GLU A 370 18.16 29.59 -26.54
N LEU A 371 18.49 28.36 -26.14
CA LEU A 371 18.57 27.21 -27.04
C LEU A 371 17.21 26.53 -27.23
N VAL A 372 16.27 26.71 -26.31
CA VAL A 372 14.94 26.10 -26.40
C VAL A 372 14.18 26.65 -27.61
N ASP A 373 14.17 27.97 -27.78
CA ASP A 373 13.46 28.60 -28.90
C ASP A 373 14.08 28.21 -30.24
N ALA A 374 15.42 28.07 -30.29
CA ALA A 374 16.11 27.61 -31.49
C ALA A 374 15.72 26.17 -31.88
N LEU A 375 15.56 25.26 -30.92
CA LEU A 375 15.23 23.86 -31.18
C LEU A 375 13.75 23.66 -31.57
N VAL A 376 12.85 24.45 -30.96
CA VAL A 376 11.41 24.43 -31.27
C VAL A 376 11.14 25.00 -32.66
N ASP A 377 11.80 26.12 -33.01
CA ASP A 377 11.60 26.80 -34.30
C ASP A 377 12.43 26.20 -35.45
N TYR A 378 13.31 25.22 -35.18
CA TYR A 378 14.16 24.62 -36.21
C TYR A 378 13.35 23.78 -37.20
N ASP A 379 12.98 24.35 -38.35
CA ASP A 379 12.45 23.57 -39.48
C ASP A 379 13.62 23.00 -40.32
N PRO A 380 13.82 21.66 -40.39
CA PRO A 380 14.92 21.07 -41.15
C PRO A 380 14.77 21.33 -42.66
N ILE A 381 13.57 21.71 -43.10
CA ILE A 381 13.27 22.02 -44.50
C ILE A 381 13.89 23.37 -44.91
N ASP A 382 13.94 24.34 -44.00
CA ASP A 382 14.40 25.70 -44.31
C ASP A 382 15.92 25.87 -44.16
N ASN A 383 16.61 24.91 -43.54
CA ASN A 383 18.06 24.92 -43.41
C ASN A 383 18.67 23.52 -43.68
N PRO A 384 18.83 23.10 -44.94
CA PRO A 384 19.36 21.78 -45.32
C PRO A 384 20.89 21.66 -45.11
N ALA A 385 21.46 22.38 -44.14
CA ALA A 385 22.89 22.35 -43.84
C ALA A 385 23.28 20.98 -43.25
N GLU A 386 23.84 20.12 -44.12
CA GLU A 386 24.63 18.91 -43.85
C GLU A 386 24.36 18.22 -42.50
N PRO A 387 23.44 17.24 -42.42
CA PRO A 387 23.17 16.46 -41.21
C PRO A 387 24.33 15.58 -40.70
N ASP A 388 25.52 15.67 -41.30
CA ASP A 388 26.64 14.74 -41.10
C ASP A 388 27.72 15.20 -40.13
N LYS A 389 27.61 16.40 -39.52
CA LYS A 389 28.70 16.95 -38.68
C LYS A 389 28.48 16.93 -37.17
N LEU A 390 27.27 16.61 -36.68
CA LEU A 390 26.96 16.61 -35.24
C LEU A 390 26.69 15.21 -34.66
N SER A 391 26.67 14.15 -35.48
CA SER A 391 26.37 12.77 -35.02
C SER A 391 27.58 11.82 -35.01
N ALA A 392 28.81 12.30 -35.17
CA ALA A 392 29.99 11.44 -35.39
C ALA A 392 30.83 11.11 -34.14
N GLU A 393 30.40 11.44 -32.92
CA GLU A 393 31.09 11.03 -31.68
C GLU A 393 30.14 10.35 -30.69
N SER A 394 29.42 9.32 -31.15
CA SER A 394 28.98 8.27 -30.23
C SER A 394 30.15 7.27 -30.05
N PRO A 395 30.54 6.92 -28.81
CA PRO A 395 31.58 5.93 -28.59
C PRO A 395 31.11 4.57 -29.13
N ASN A 396 31.83 4.08 -30.13
CA ASN A 396 31.64 2.77 -30.73
C ASN A 396 31.97 1.71 -29.65
N ILE A 397 30.95 1.19 -28.97
CA ILE A 397 31.07 -0.02 -28.14
C ILE A 397 31.15 -1.20 -29.11
N ASP A 398 32.36 -1.47 -29.60
CA ASP A 398 32.70 -2.70 -30.30
C ASP A 398 32.56 -3.88 -29.32
N ALA A 399 31.35 -4.41 -29.21
CA ALA A 399 31.11 -5.73 -28.65
C ALA A 399 31.65 -6.76 -29.66
N ASP A 400 32.88 -7.19 -29.42
CA ASP A 400 33.53 -8.32 -30.08
C ASP A 400 32.73 -9.61 -29.83
N VAL A 401 31.75 -9.87 -30.68
CA VAL A 401 31.03 -11.15 -30.79
C VAL A 401 31.56 -11.88 -32.01
N THR A 402 32.82 -12.31 -31.94
CA THR A 402 33.35 -13.31 -32.85
C THR A 402 34.04 -14.43 -32.08
N THR A 403 33.29 -15.51 -31.79
CA THR A 403 33.70 -16.93 -31.87
C THR A 403 32.78 -17.82 -31.03
N TYR A 404 31.64 -18.24 -31.60
CA TYR A 404 31.05 -19.53 -31.25
C TYR A 404 31.17 -20.46 -32.45
N SER A 405 32.24 -21.25 -32.45
CA SER A 405 32.39 -22.42 -33.29
C SER A 405 31.27 -23.41 -32.98
N ALA A 406 30.50 -23.76 -34.01
CA ALA A 406 29.56 -24.87 -33.98
C ALA A 406 30.33 -26.19 -33.70
N GLY A 407 30.23 -26.66 -32.46
CA GLY A 407 30.73 -27.96 -32.04
C GLY A 407 29.85 -29.09 -32.61
N SER A 408 30.54 -30.10 -33.13
CA SER A 408 30.04 -31.30 -33.79
C SER A 408 28.90 -32.04 -33.07
N SER A 409 28.00 -32.60 -33.87
CA SER A 409 26.94 -33.53 -33.47
C SER A 409 27.44 -34.67 -32.57
N PRO A 410 26.72 -35.04 -31.49
CA PRO A 410 27.02 -36.27 -30.75
C PRO A 410 26.57 -37.52 -31.53
N PRO A 411 27.34 -38.62 -31.49
CA PRO A 411 26.98 -39.88 -32.13
C PRO A 411 26.11 -40.76 -31.22
N ASN A 412 25.19 -41.50 -31.85
CA ASN A 412 24.62 -42.79 -31.42
C ASN A 412 24.07 -42.90 -29.98
N GLN A 413 22.75 -42.82 -29.84
CA GLN A 413 22.03 -43.60 -28.82
C GLN A 413 21.54 -44.93 -29.43
N PRO A 414 21.81 -46.09 -28.79
CA PRO A 414 21.27 -47.36 -29.23
C PRO A 414 19.80 -47.53 -28.81
N SER A 415 19.01 -48.08 -29.73
CA SER A 415 17.65 -48.56 -29.51
C SER A 415 17.61 -49.57 -28.35
N ALA A 416 16.78 -49.31 -27.35
CA ALA A 416 16.36 -50.33 -26.40
C ALA A 416 15.19 -51.10 -27.04
N ALA A 417 15.41 -52.41 -27.19
CA ALA A 417 14.43 -53.40 -27.58
C ALA A 417 13.50 -53.73 -26.40
N ASP A 418 12.32 -54.20 -26.78
CA ASP A 418 11.39 -54.99 -25.97
C ASP A 418 12.10 -56.14 -25.23
N ASP A 419 11.67 -56.43 -24.00
CA ASP A 419 11.52 -57.81 -23.49
C ASP A 419 10.58 -57.82 -22.25
N ASP A 420 9.58 -58.71 -22.35
CA ASP A 420 8.60 -59.28 -21.40
C ASP A 420 7.51 -58.42 -20.71
#